data_AF-A0A443HIA3-F1
#
_entry.id   AF-A0A443HIA3-F1
#
_cell.length_a   1.000
_cell.length_b   1.000
_cell.length_c   1.000
_cell.angle_alpha   90.00
_cell.angle_beta   90.00
_cell.angle_gamma   90.00
#
_symmetry.space_group_name_H-M   'P 1'
#
loop_
_entity.id
_entity.type
_entity.pdbx_description
1 polymer ?
#
loop_
_entity_poly.entity_id
_entity_poly.type
_entity_poly.pdbx_seq_one_letter_code
_entity_poly.pdbx_strand_id
1 'polypeptide(L)' 'MSGGISSVIYQTLFRRNAVFLSSIFVGAFAFEIAFDTASNKVWDCLNKGRQWKDIRHKYIQAAQEEDDE' A
#
# COMPACT_ATOMS: atom_id res chain seq x y z
N MET A 1 37.21 -2.45 -9.43
CA MET A 1 36.65 -1.61 -8.35
C MET A 1 35.13 -1.64 -8.43
N SER A 2 34.51 -2.81 -8.26
CA SER A 2 33.12 -3.08 -8.68
C SER A 2 32.10 -3.04 -7.53
N GLY A 3 32.41 -2.32 -6.44
CA GLY A 3 31.65 -2.40 -5.18
C GLY A 3 31.05 -1.08 -4.68
N GLY A 4 31.06 -0.01 -5.48
CA GLY A 4 30.78 1.36 -4.99
C GLY A 4 29.43 1.53 -4.29
N ILE A 5 28.33 1.11 -4.92
CA ILE A 5 26.98 1.32 -4.37
C ILE A 5 26.70 0.42 -3.17
N SER A 6 27.00 -0.88 -3.28
CA SER A 6 26.80 -1.82 -2.17
C SER A 6 27.66 -1.48 -0.95
N SER A 7 28.90 -1.02 -1.17
CA SER A 7 29.78 -0.57 -0.09
C SER A 7 29.24 0.69 0.60
N VAL A 8 28.72 1.65 -0.18
CA VAL A 8 28.07 2.85 0.37
C VAL A 8 26.84 2.47 1.20
N ILE A 9 25.94 1.64 0.67
CA ILE A 9 24.73 1.20 1.38
C ILE A 9 25.09 0.49 2.69
N TYR A 10 26.08 -0.41 2.66
CA TYR A 10 26.51 -1.11 3.87
C TYR A 10 27.07 -0.14 4.92
N GLN A 11 27.94 0.78 4.48
CA GLN A 11 28.58 1.76 5.34
C GLN A 11 27.56 2.72 5.98
N THR A 12 26.50 3.11 5.25
CA THR A 12 25.50 4.09 5.70
C THR A 12 24.37 3.46 6.52
N LEU A 13 23.83 2.31 6.11
CA LEU A 13 22.61 1.75 6.70
C LEU A 13 22.86 0.53 7.59
N PHE A 14 23.83 -0.33 7.26
CA PHE A 14 23.97 -1.65 7.88
C PHE A 14 25.13 -1.77 8.88
N ARG A 15 26.13 -0.89 8.82
CA ARG A 15 27.35 -1.02 9.64
C ARG A 15 27.16 -0.70 11.13
N ARG A 16 26.21 0.18 11.49
CA ARG A 16 25.95 0.59 12.89
C ARG A 16 24.59 0.04 13.34
N ASN A 17 24.56 -0.79 14.38
CA ASN A 17 23.34 -1.42 14.90
C ASN A 17 22.17 -0.44 15.13
N ALA A 18 22.42 0.72 15.74
CA ALA A 18 21.39 1.72 15.97
C ALA A 18 20.80 2.28 14.66
N VAL A 19 21.66 2.54 13.66
CA VAL A 19 21.24 3.04 12.35
C VAL A 19 20.52 1.96 11.56
N PHE A 20 20.98 0.71 11.68
CA PHE A 20 20.36 -0.45 11.05
C PHE A 20 18.93 -0.65 11.54
N LEU A 21 18.73 -0.70 12.87
CA LEU A 21 17.40 -0.85 13.47
C LEU A 21 16.48 0.32 13.11
N SER A 22 16.96 1.57 13.18
CA SER A 22 16.14 2.73 12.78
C SER A 22 15.78 2.69 11.29
N SER A 23 16.71 2.26 10.44
CA SER A 23 16.46 2.13 9.00
C SER A 23 15.41 1.06 8.70
N ILE A 24 15.43 -0.05 9.45
CA ILE A 24 14.38 -1.08 9.35
C ILE A 24 13.03 -0.50 9.75
N PHE A 25 12.93 0.20 10.88
CA PHE A 25 11.63 0.74 11.32
C PHE A 25 11.06 1.77 10.36
N VAL A 26 11.89 2.73 9.92
CA VAL A 26 11.46 3.74 8.93
C VAL A 26 11.12 3.08 7.60
N GLY A 27 11.94 2.12 7.16
CA GLY A 27 11.72 1.38 5.92
C GLY A 27 10.43 0.56 5.96
N ALA A 28 10.16 -0.13 7.07
CA ALA A 28 8.95 -0.93 7.25
C ALA A 28 7.69 -0.05 7.21
N PHE A 29 7.68 1.08 7.92
CA PHE A 29 6.54 1.99 7.93
C PHE A 29 6.27 2.62 6.54
N ALA A 30 7.34 3.06 5.87
CA ALA A 30 7.21 3.58 4.51
C ALA A 30 6.74 2.49 3.53
N PHE A 31 7.25 1.26 3.69
CA PHE A 31 6.86 0.12 2.87
C PHE A 31 5.40 -0.27 3.09
N GLU A 32 4.92 -0.31 4.33
CA GLU A 32 3.52 -0.61 4.67
C GLU A 32 2.56 0.31 3.91
N ILE A 33 2.74 1.64 4.03
CA ILE A 33 1.90 2.63 3.36
C ILE A 33 1.92 2.44 1.84
N ALA A 34 3.12 2.28 1.27
CA ALA A 34 3.29 2.15 -0.17
C ALA A 34 2.69 0.83 -0.69
N PHE A 35 2.94 -0.27 0.02
CA PHE A 35 2.49 -1.61 -0.35
C PHE A 35 0.98 -1.73 -0.27
N ASP A 36 0.36 -1.26 0.81
CA ASP A 36 -1.11 -1.29 0.96
C ASP A 36 -1.78 -0.45 -0.11
N THR A 37 -1.29 0.77 -0.35
CA THR A 37 -1.85 1.65 -1.38
C THR A 37 -1.74 1.02 -2.77
N ALA A 38 -0.56 0.51 -3.12
CA ALA A 38 -0.31 -0.09 -4.42
C ALA A 38 -1.13 -1.38 -4.62
N SER A 39 -1.18 -2.23 -3.60
CA SER A 39 -1.88 -3.51 -3.65
C SER A 39 -3.39 -3.32 -3.76
N ASN A 40 -3.97 -2.39 -2.99
CA ASN A 40 -5.38 -2.01 -3.12
C ASN A 40 -5.68 -1.48 -4.53
N LYS A 41 -4.81 -0.63 -5.09
CA LYS A 41 -4.99 -0.12 -6.46
C LYS A 41 -4.94 -1.23 -7.51
N VAL A 42 -4.03 -2.19 -7.37
CA VAL A 42 -3.95 -3.35 -8.25
C VAL A 42 -5.22 -4.17 -8.15
N TRP A 43 -5.67 -4.47 -6.93
CA TRP A 43 -6.91 -5.20 -6.68
C TRP A 43 -8.12 -4.49 -7.30
N ASP A 44 -8.18 -3.18 -7.15
CA ASP A 44 -9.27 -2.35 -7.67
C ASP A 44 -9.34 -2.36 -9.18
N CYS A 45 -8.19 -2.28 -9.82
CA CYS A 45 -8.09 -2.33 -11.27
C CYS A 45 -8.55 -3.70 -11.80
N LEU A 46 -8.17 -4.78 -11.14
CA LEU A 46 -8.51 -6.14 -11.56
C LEU A 46 -9.97 -6.50 -11.30
N ASN A 47 -10.60 -5.92 -10.28
CA ASN A 47 -11.97 -6.24 -9.87
C ASN A 47 -12.99 -5.14 -10.15
N LYS A 48 -12.64 -4.18 -11.03
CA LYS A 48 -13.50 -3.05 -11.36
C LYS A 48 -14.90 -3.51 -11.78
N GLY A 49 -15.92 -2.88 -11.21
CA GLY A 49 -17.33 -3.16 -11.47
C GLY A 49 -17.90 -4.35 -10.71
N ARG A 50 -17.08 -5.08 -9.96
CA ARG A 50 -17.52 -6.20 -9.11
C ARG A 50 -17.44 -5.89 -7.61
N GLN A 51 -16.72 -4.83 -7.24
CA GLN A 51 -16.55 -4.49 -5.84
C GLN A 51 -17.79 -3.79 -5.30
N TRP A 52 -18.08 -3.98 -4.02
CA TRP A 52 -19.20 -3.31 -3.36
C TRP A 52 -19.16 -1.79 -3.57
N LYS A 53 -17.99 -1.16 -3.43
CA LYS A 53 -17.84 0.29 -3.70
C LYS A 53 -18.24 0.73 -5.11
N ASP A 54 -18.16 -0.17 -6.09
CA ASP A 54 -18.55 0.11 -7.47
C ASP A 54 -20.06 -0.07 -7.69
N ILE A 55 -20.71 -1.00 -6.99
CA ILE A 55 -22.13 -1.37 -7.20
C ILE A 55 -23.10 -0.89 -6.11
N ARG A 56 -22.58 -0.39 -4.98
CA ARG A 56 -23.36 -0.01 -3.78
C ARG A 56 -24.50 0.96 -4.09
N HIS A 57 -24.25 1.92 -4.98
CA HIS A 57 -25.23 2.94 -5.36
C HIS A 57 -26.54 2.34 -5.89
N LYS A 58 -26.47 1.22 -6.61
CA LYS A 58 -27.65 0.55 -7.18
C LYS A 58 -28.60 0.04 -6.11
N TYR A 59 -28.08 -0.47 -5.00
CA TYR A 59 -28.88 -1.09 -3.95
C TYR A 59 -29.43 -0.09 -2.94
N ILE A 60 -28.70 1.00 -2.69
CA ILE A 60 -29.19 2.05 -1.80
C ILE A 60 -30.30 2.83 -2.46
N GLN A 61 -30.17 3.11 -3.77
CA GLN A 61 -31.22 3.78 -4.52
C GLN A 61 -32.48 2.92 -4.62
N ALA A 62 -32.34 1.63 -4.94
CA ALA A 62 -33.48 0.71 -4.96
C ALA A 62 -34.19 0.62 -3.59
N ALA A 63 -33.45 0.60 -2.48
CA ALA A 63 -34.04 0.60 -1.15
C ALA A 63 -34.77 1.91 -0.81
N GLN A 64 -34.27 3.06 -1.28
CA GLN A 64 -34.96 4.34 -1.10
C GLN A 64 -36.25 4.41 -1.92
N GLU A 65 -36.23 3.93 -3.16
CA GLU A 65 -37.41 3.87 -4.02
C GLU A 65 -38.49 2.93 -3.45
N GLU A 66 -38.11 1.81 -2.81
CA GLU A 66 -39.04 0.92 -2.10
C GLU A 66 -39.62 1.53 -0.81
N ASP A 67 -38.88 2.39 -0.09
CA ASP A 67 -39.39 3.06 1.12
C ASP A 67 -40.32 4.25 0.82
N ASP A 68 -40.20 4.85 -0.38
CA ASP A 68 -40.98 6.01 -0.84
C ASP A 68 -42.29 5.63 -1.59
N GLU A 69 -42.47 4.35 -1.97
CA GLU A 69 -43.72 3.77 -2.52
C GLU A 69 -44.67 3.22 -1.43
#